data_AF-A0A6J2X4G4-F1
#
_entry.id   AF-A0A6J2X4G4-F1
#
_cell.length_a   1.000
_cell.length_b   1.000
_cell.length_c   1.000
_cell.angle_alpha   90.00
_cell.angle_beta   90.00
_cell.angle_gamma   90.00
#
_symmetry.space_group_name_H-M   'P 1'
#
loop_
_entity.id
_entity.type
_entity.pdbx_description
1 polymer ?
#
loop_
_entity_poly.entity_id
_entity_poly.type
_entity_poly.pdbx_seq_one_letter_code
_entity_poly.pdbx_strand_id
1 'polypeptide(L)'
;MYRQILVEPSQRSLQKILWRSSPSEDVKVYKLNTVTYGQACASFLSIRCLFQLADEYEKINPDIANIIRQDFYVDHLLTGADSIPDAQYICNEISKVLKDGCFELRKWYSNEPSVVSHMDNATSSCEVLEFTAGEKAKTLGLTWSCQDDFLMYHIEEIPFKSNYTKRSVLSVLSKLFDPLGLLSPCIVLAKIFMQRLWLQKVSWDEPLTLSLSNEWSKFCKDLPNLNSLQISRHVLADFPSSLEIHGFSDASERAYGACLYIKSIDSKGFSVINL
;
A
#
# COMPACT_ATOMS: atom_id res chain seq x y z
N MET A 1 14.93 -9.05 -2.70
CA MET A 1 14.66 -9.88 -1.51
C MET A 1 14.48 -11.37 -1.84
N TYR A 2 13.32 -11.86 -2.30
CA TYR A 2 13.02 -13.32 -2.43
C TYR A 2 14.11 -14.18 -3.10
N ARG A 3 14.60 -13.75 -4.26
CA ARG A 3 15.58 -14.51 -5.04
C ARG A 3 16.97 -14.60 -4.41
N GLN A 4 17.22 -13.92 -3.29
CA GLN A 4 18.48 -13.96 -2.56
C GLN A 4 18.51 -15.09 -1.53
N ILE A 5 17.38 -15.77 -1.32
CA ILE A 5 17.24 -16.82 -0.32
C ILE A 5 17.18 -18.16 -1.01
N LEU A 6 18.17 -19.02 -0.73
CA LEU A 6 18.20 -20.38 -1.25
C LEU A 6 17.19 -21.26 -0.55
N VAL A 7 16.48 -22.06 -1.33
CA VAL A 7 15.64 -23.15 -0.83
C VAL A 7 16.54 -24.35 -0.56
N GLU A 8 16.25 -25.06 0.52
CA GLU A 8 16.93 -26.31 0.88
C GLU A 8 16.97 -27.28 -0.31
N PRO A 9 18.15 -27.82 -0.71
CA PRO A 9 18.29 -28.64 -1.91
C PRO A 9 17.28 -29.80 -2.03
N SER A 10 16.90 -30.42 -0.91
CA SER A 10 15.91 -31.50 -0.86
C SER A 10 14.51 -31.03 -1.29
N GLN A 11 14.15 -29.78 -1.00
CA GLN A 11 12.83 -29.19 -1.26
C GLN A 11 12.71 -28.58 -2.67
N ARG A 12 13.83 -28.30 -3.36
CA ARG A 12 13.82 -27.68 -4.71
C ARG A 12 13.09 -28.52 -5.76
N SER A 13 12.97 -29.83 -5.53
CA SER A 13 12.23 -30.73 -6.42
C SER A 13 10.72 -30.43 -6.46
N LEU A 14 10.18 -29.74 -5.44
CA LEU A 14 8.80 -29.29 -5.34
C LEU A 14 8.54 -27.99 -6.10
N GLN A 15 9.60 -27.30 -6.54
CA GLN A 15 9.53 -26.01 -7.25
C GLN A 15 9.92 -26.18 -8.72
N LYS A 16 9.32 -27.16 -9.39
CA LYS A 16 9.58 -27.42 -10.81
C LYS A 16 8.71 -26.55 -11.70
N ILE A 17 9.31 -26.05 -12.77
CA ILE A 17 8.60 -25.38 -13.85
C ILE A 17 8.91 -26.07 -15.17
N LEU A 18 7.94 -26.03 -16.08
CA LEU A 18 8.07 -26.50 -17.45
C LEU A 18 8.25 -25.29 -18.36
N TRP A 19 9.25 -25.31 -19.23
CA TRP A 19 9.51 -24.20 -20.12
C TRP A 19 10.07 -24.67 -21.46
N ARG A 20 9.70 -23.96 -22.52
CA ARG A 20 10.25 -24.07 -23.88
C ARG A 20 10.14 -22.70 -24.56
N SER A 21 11.06 -22.39 -25.48
CA SER A 21 11.09 -21.09 -26.16
C SER A 21 10.07 -21.00 -27.30
N SER A 22 9.76 -22.14 -27.93
CA SER A 22 8.84 -22.23 -29.07
C SER A 22 7.98 -23.50 -28.98
N PRO A 23 6.78 -23.56 -29.62
CA PRO A 23 5.93 -24.75 -29.63
C PRO A 23 6.58 -25.99 -30.27
N SER A 24 7.58 -25.78 -31.13
CA SER A 24 8.36 -26.80 -31.82
C SER A 24 9.49 -27.38 -30.98
N GLU A 25 9.89 -26.72 -29.89
CA GLU A 25 10.92 -27.21 -28.98
C GLU A 25 10.37 -28.18 -27.93
N ASP A 26 11.23 -29.10 -27.51
CA ASP A 26 10.95 -29.98 -26.38
C ASP A 26 10.81 -29.19 -25.07
N VAL A 27 9.83 -29.59 -24.26
CA VAL A 27 9.60 -29.01 -22.94
C VAL A 27 10.74 -29.41 -22.00
N LYS A 28 11.42 -28.41 -21.44
CA LYS A 28 12.46 -28.60 -20.43
C LYS A 28 11.89 -28.45 -19.03
N VAL A 29 12.43 -29.23 -18.09
CA VAL A 29 12.09 -29.16 -16.67
C VAL A 29 13.19 -28.41 -15.93
N TYR A 30 12.82 -27.31 -15.28
CA TYR A 30 13.72 -26.55 -14.41
C TYR A 30 13.32 -26.72 -12.96
N LYS A 31 14.28 -26.61 -12.04
CA LYS A 31 14.04 -26.51 -10.59
C LYS A 31 14.49 -25.14 -10.14
N LEU A 32 13.61 -24.42 -9.46
CA LEU A 32 13.97 -23.12 -8.89
C LEU A 32 14.79 -23.33 -7.62
N ASN A 33 15.89 -22.58 -7.50
CA ASN A 33 16.83 -22.72 -6.37
C ASN A 33 16.48 -21.80 -5.20
N THR A 34 15.68 -20.78 -5.44
CA THR A 34 15.45 -19.69 -4.49
C THR A 34 13.97 -19.52 -4.20
N VAL A 35 13.67 -18.86 -3.09
CA VAL A 35 12.29 -18.50 -2.73
C VAL A 35 11.67 -17.73 -3.91
N THR A 36 10.52 -18.19 -4.37
CA THR A 36 9.89 -17.71 -5.61
C THR A 36 8.54 -17.06 -5.30
N TYR A 37 8.25 -15.98 -6.03
CA TYR A 37 6.99 -15.25 -5.99
C TYR A 37 5.77 -16.17 -6.22
N GLY A 38 4.66 -15.85 -5.57
CA GLY A 38 3.40 -16.61 -5.70
C GLY A 38 3.31 -17.86 -4.83
N GLN A 39 4.37 -18.25 -4.13
CA GLN A 39 4.27 -19.25 -3.07
C GLN A 39 3.70 -18.63 -1.80
N ALA A 40 2.73 -19.30 -1.18
CA ALA A 40 2.08 -18.81 0.05
C ALA A 40 3.08 -18.55 1.19
N CYS A 41 4.18 -19.32 1.27
CA CYS A 41 5.20 -19.18 2.32
C CYS A 41 6.33 -18.20 1.97
N ALA A 42 6.39 -17.64 0.75
CA ALA A 42 7.54 -16.85 0.29
C ALA A 42 7.84 -15.63 1.17
N SER A 43 6.80 -14.87 1.52
CA SER A 43 6.92 -13.69 2.38
C SER A 43 7.38 -14.07 3.78
N PHE A 44 6.80 -15.12 4.39
CA PHE A 44 7.21 -15.60 5.70
C PHE A 44 8.69 -16.00 5.73
N LEU A 45 9.15 -16.81 4.77
CA LEU A 45 10.54 -17.26 4.70
C LEU A 45 11.50 -16.08 4.53
N SER A 46 11.10 -15.08 3.75
CA SER A 46 11.93 -13.92 3.49
C SER A 46 12.02 -12.96 4.68
N ILE A 47 10.90 -12.71 5.34
CA ILE A 47 10.88 -11.92 6.59
C ILE A 47 11.71 -12.60 7.67
N ARG A 48 11.68 -13.93 7.79
CA ARG A 48 12.54 -14.64 8.75
C ARG A 48 14.04 -14.46 8.48
N CYS A 49 14.46 -14.33 7.22
CA CYS A 49 15.85 -14.03 6.89
C CYS A 49 16.22 -12.59 7.29
N LEU A 50 15.32 -11.62 7.10
CA LEU A 50 15.53 -10.25 7.61
C LEU A 50 15.64 -10.23 9.14
N PHE A 51 14.79 -10.98 9.84
CA PHE A 51 14.86 -11.06 11.30
C PHE A 51 16.15 -11.70 11.78
N GLN A 52 16.61 -12.77 11.10
CA GLN A 52 17.91 -13.37 11.40
C GLN A 52 19.06 -12.36 11.25
N LEU A 53 19.04 -11.55 10.18
CA LEU A 53 20.03 -10.49 9.97
C LEU A 53 19.97 -9.43 11.07
N ALA A 54 18.77 -9.05 11.53
CA ALA A 54 18.60 -8.15 12.67
C ALA A 54 19.15 -8.75 13.97
N ASP A 55 18.89 -10.03 14.25
CA ASP A 55 19.40 -10.74 15.43
C ASP A 55 20.94 -10.77 15.45
N GLU A 56 21.57 -10.93 14.30
CA GLU A 56 23.02 -10.89 14.15
C GLU A 56 23.60 -9.48 14.30
N TYR A 57 22.87 -8.46 13.82
CA TYR A 57 23.30 -7.05 13.90
C TYR A 57 23.01 -6.38 15.25
N GLU A 58 22.17 -6.98 16.10
CA GLU A 58 21.70 -6.39 17.37
C GLU A 58 22.84 -6.00 18.32
N LYS A 59 23.92 -6.78 18.36
CA LYS A 59 25.10 -6.46 19.19
C LYS A 59 25.91 -5.28 18.67
N ILE A 60 25.78 -4.95 17.40
CA ILE A 60 26.49 -3.85 16.75
C ILE A 60 25.66 -2.58 16.87
N ASN A 61 24.37 -2.66 16.54
CA ASN A 61 23.45 -1.54 16.62
C ASN A 61 22.02 -2.03 16.91
N PRO A 62 21.55 -1.93 18.16
CA PRO A 62 20.21 -2.42 18.54
C PRO A 62 19.09 -1.60 17.91
N ASP A 63 19.29 -0.30 17.68
CA ASP A 63 18.26 0.59 17.11
C ASP A 63 17.99 0.22 15.64
N ILE A 64 19.04 0.01 14.86
CA ILE A 64 18.93 -0.43 13.46
C ILE A 64 18.34 -1.84 13.35
N ALA A 65 18.74 -2.74 14.25
CA ALA A 65 18.14 -4.07 14.33
C ALA A 65 16.64 -3.99 14.64
N ASN A 66 16.22 -3.08 15.51
CA ASN A 66 14.81 -2.88 15.81
C ASN A 66 14.02 -2.36 14.60
N ILE A 67 14.57 -1.39 13.86
CA ILE A 67 13.96 -0.89 12.62
C ILE A 67 13.77 -2.02 11.61
N ILE A 68 14.78 -2.89 11.41
CA ILE A 68 14.66 -4.05 10.51
C ILE A 68 13.52 -5.00 10.93
N ARG A 69 13.25 -5.12 12.24
CA ARG A 69 12.19 -6.00 12.76
C ARG A 69 10.79 -5.40 12.67
N GLN A 70 10.66 -4.09 12.87
CA GLN A 70 9.37 -3.44 13.09
C GLN A 70 8.86 -2.64 11.88
N ASP A 71 9.75 -2.09 11.08
CA ASP A 71 9.38 -1.06 10.10
C ASP A 71 9.27 -1.62 8.67
N PHE A 72 9.54 -2.92 8.50
CA PHE A 72 9.33 -3.60 7.22
C PHE A 72 7.89 -4.08 7.07
N TYR A 73 7.23 -3.63 6.00
CA TYR A 73 6.06 -4.29 5.43
C TYR A 73 6.46 -5.16 4.24
N VAL A 74 6.68 -6.45 4.51
CA VAL A 74 7.17 -7.45 3.55
C VAL A 74 8.52 -7.03 2.94
N ASP A 75 8.51 -6.40 1.75
CA ASP A 75 9.69 -5.98 1.00
C ASP A 75 9.86 -4.45 0.96
N HIS A 76 9.00 -3.69 1.64
CA HIS A 76 9.10 -2.24 1.78
C HIS A 76 9.49 -1.85 3.20
N LEU A 77 10.45 -0.93 3.34
CA LEU A 77 10.81 -0.30 4.60
C LEU A 77 10.07 1.04 4.74
N LEU A 78 9.39 1.24 5.86
CA LEU A 78 8.67 2.47 6.19
C LEU A 78 9.13 2.98 7.56
N THR A 79 10.20 3.79 7.55
CA THR A 79 10.84 4.34 8.77
C THR A 79 10.94 5.87 8.67
N GLY A 80 11.18 6.54 9.79
CA GLY A 80 11.44 7.98 9.86
C GLY A 80 12.29 8.38 11.06
N ALA A 81 12.58 9.67 11.17
CA ALA A 81 13.22 10.27 12.34
C ALA A 81 12.82 11.75 12.46
N ASP A 82 13.05 12.34 13.63
CA ASP A 82 12.70 13.74 13.92
C ASP A 82 13.72 14.75 13.38
N SER A 83 14.84 14.29 12.82
CA SER A 83 15.88 15.15 12.26
C SER A 83 16.49 14.58 10.98
N ILE A 84 16.94 15.47 10.09
CA ILE A 84 17.62 15.09 8.84
C ILE A 84 18.88 14.24 9.12
N PRO A 85 19.78 14.62 10.06
CA PRO A 85 20.96 13.81 10.36
C PRO A 85 20.62 12.38 10.83
N ASP A 86 19.61 12.23 11.69
CA ASP A 86 19.20 10.92 12.20
C ASP A 86 18.58 10.07 11.09
N ALA A 87 17.75 10.67 10.23
CA ALA A 87 17.17 9.98 9.08
C ALA A 87 18.25 9.52 8.08
N GLN A 88 19.24 10.37 7.80
CA GLN A 88 20.39 10.02 6.95
C GLN A 88 21.23 8.89 7.56
N TYR A 89 21.47 8.95 8.88
CA TYR A 89 22.16 7.89 9.61
C TYR A 89 21.44 6.54 9.49
N ILE A 90 20.13 6.52 9.73
CA ILE A 90 19.29 5.32 9.58
C ILE A 90 19.39 4.76 8.17
N CYS A 91 19.21 5.60 7.15
CA CYS A 91 19.27 5.18 5.75
C CYS A 91 20.63 4.52 5.41
N ASN A 92 21.73 5.12 5.87
CA ASN A 92 23.08 4.63 5.62
C ASN A 92 23.37 3.31 6.33
N GLU A 93 23.07 3.21 7.63
CA GLU A 93 23.33 2.01 8.41
C GLU A 93 22.45 0.84 7.95
N ILE A 94 21.17 1.07 7.67
CA ILE A 94 20.30 0.02 7.12
C ILE A 94 20.81 -0.45 5.75
N SER A 95 21.18 0.48 4.86
CA SER A 95 21.70 0.12 3.53
C SER A 95 22.92 -0.79 3.64
N LYS A 96 23.82 -0.48 4.58
CA LYS A 96 25.02 -1.28 4.86
C LYS A 96 24.67 -2.68 5.35
N VAL A 97 23.84 -2.80 6.38
CA VAL A 97 23.45 -4.09 6.97
C VAL A 97 22.73 -4.97 5.97
N LEU A 98 21.77 -4.39 5.25
CA LEU A 98 21.00 -5.14 4.26
C LEU A 98 21.86 -5.55 3.08
N LYS A 99 22.88 -4.75 2.70
CA LYS A 99 23.84 -5.14 1.67
C LYS A 99 24.65 -6.37 2.08
N ASP A 100 25.08 -6.45 3.35
CA ASP A 100 25.77 -7.63 3.88
C ASP A 100 24.88 -8.89 3.81
N GLY A 101 23.57 -8.72 4.03
CA GLY A 101 22.57 -9.78 3.85
C GLY A 101 22.07 -10.00 2.41
N CYS A 102 22.64 -9.33 1.41
CA CYS A 102 22.18 -9.34 0.01
C CYS A 102 20.73 -8.82 -0.20
N PHE A 103 20.18 -8.07 0.75
CA PHE A 103 18.85 -7.46 0.75
C PHE A 103 18.85 -5.97 0.39
N GLU A 104 19.79 -5.53 -0.46
CA GLU A 104 19.94 -4.13 -0.88
C GLU A 104 18.60 -3.45 -1.22
N LEU A 105 18.34 -2.33 -0.53
CA LEU A 105 17.18 -1.48 -0.78
C LEU A 105 17.39 -0.65 -2.04
N ARG A 106 16.27 -0.30 -2.68
CA ARG A 106 16.23 0.52 -3.89
C ARG A 106 14.99 1.40 -3.82
N LYS A 107 14.96 2.45 -4.66
CA LYS A 107 13.86 3.41 -4.75
C LYS A 107 13.61 4.07 -3.39
N TRP A 108 14.58 4.87 -2.96
CA TRP A 108 14.44 5.66 -1.75
C TRP A 108 13.51 6.84 -2.00
N TYR A 109 12.57 7.07 -1.07
CA TYR A 109 11.63 8.18 -1.06
C TYR A 109 11.69 8.87 0.30
N SER A 110 11.60 10.19 0.31
CA SER A 110 11.55 10.99 1.54
C SER A 110 10.77 12.28 1.27
N ASN A 111 10.07 12.77 2.30
CA ASN A 111 9.48 14.11 2.27
C ASN A 111 10.53 15.22 2.36
N GLU A 112 11.76 14.89 2.76
CA GLU A 112 12.89 15.80 2.80
C GLU A 112 14.00 15.30 1.85
N PRO A 113 14.12 15.86 0.63
CA PRO A 113 15.03 15.34 -0.41
C PRO A 113 16.49 15.23 0.03
N SER A 114 16.93 16.08 0.95
CA SER A 114 18.30 16.04 1.47
C SER A 114 18.62 14.74 2.22
N VAL A 115 17.62 14.02 2.76
CA VAL A 115 17.79 12.75 3.46
C VAL A 115 18.29 11.63 2.55
N VAL A 116 17.90 11.63 1.27
CA VAL A 116 18.18 10.52 0.35
C VAL A 116 19.06 10.93 -0.83
N SER A 117 19.33 12.22 -1.03
CA SER A 117 20.06 12.73 -2.21
C SER A 117 21.46 12.15 -2.42
N HIS A 118 22.11 11.63 -1.36
CA HIS A 118 23.43 11.00 -1.43
C HIS A 118 23.40 9.49 -1.75
N MET A 119 22.22 8.89 -1.90
CA MET A 119 22.08 7.46 -2.18
C MET A 119 22.15 7.17 -3.68
N ASP A 120 22.93 6.16 -4.08
CA ASP A 120 23.14 5.75 -5.49
C ASP A 120 21.87 5.28 -6.24
N ASN A 121 20.72 5.19 -5.55
CA ASN A 121 19.41 4.85 -6.11
C ASN A 121 18.29 5.78 -5.61
N ALA A 122 18.64 7.03 -5.30
CA ALA A 122 17.68 8.07 -4.97
C ALA A 122 16.86 8.42 -6.21
N THR A 123 15.55 8.29 -6.12
CA THR A 123 14.66 8.69 -7.21
C THR A 123 14.64 10.21 -7.27
N SER A 124 15.31 10.79 -8.26
CA SER A 124 15.63 12.23 -8.34
C SER A 124 14.47 13.11 -8.82
N SER A 125 13.27 12.55 -8.95
CA SER A 125 12.12 13.21 -9.53
C SER A 125 10.92 13.05 -8.61
N CYS A 126 10.17 14.14 -8.48
CA CYS A 126 8.82 14.25 -7.93
C CYS A 126 7.98 13.01 -8.30
N GLU A 127 7.99 11.98 -7.46
CA GLU A 127 7.35 10.71 -7.76
C GLU A 127 6.48 10.34 -6.57
N VAL A 128 5.21 10.65 -6.76
CA VAL A 128 4.10 10.10 -6.00
C VAL A 128 4.33 8.60 -5.83
N LEU A 129 4.53 8.15 -4.58
CA LEU A 129 4.69 6.72 -4.28
C LEU A 129 3.32 6.05 -4.31
N GLU A 130 3.10 5.12 -5.23
CA GLU A 130 1.89 4.29 -5.24
C GLU A 130 2.06 3.10 -4.28
N PHE A 131 1.17 2.97 -3.29
CA PHE A 131 1.22 1.84 -2.34
C PHE A 131 0.64 0.54 -2.93
N THR A 132 0.02 0.59 -4.10
CA THR A 132 -0.55 -0.59 -4.78
C THR A 132 0.48 -1.25 -5.68
N ALA A 133 0.89 -2.48 -5.33
CA ALA A 133 1.82 -3.26 -6.13
C ALA A 133 1.21 -3.69 -7.48
N GLY A 134 1.70 -3.13 -8.58
CA GLY A 134 1.63 -3.76 -9.90
C GLY A 134 1.57 -2.75 -11.05
N GLU A 135 2.58 -2.79 -11.92
CA GLU A 135 2.69 -2.02 -13.19
C GLU A 135 1.51 -2.20 -14.18
N LYS A 136 0.48 -2.99 -13.83
CA LYS A 136 -0.71 -3.27 -14.65
C LYS A 136 -2.03 -3.40 -13.85
N ALA A 137 -2.01 -3.21 -12.54
CA ALA A 137 -3.24 -3.27 -11.75
C ALA A 137 -3.86 -1.87 -11.71
N LYS A 138 -4.87 -1.64 -12.56
CA LYS A 138 -5.76 -0.47 -12.57
C LYS A 138 -6.63 -0.42 -11.30
N THR A 139 -5.98 -0.45 -10.15
CA THR A 139 -6.57 -0.34 -8.83
C THR A 139 -6.49 1.13 -8.46
N LEU A 140 -7.62 1.70 -8.06
CA LEU A 140 -7.72 3.06 -7.57
C LEU A 140 -7.01 3.05 -6.21
N GLY A 141 -5.78 3.57 -6.19
CA GLY A 141 -4.83 3.35 -5.11
C GLY A 141 -4.55 4.59 -4.28
N LEU A 142 -4.17 4.36 -3.03
CA LEU A 142 -3.55 5.34 -2.15
C LEU A 142 -2.15 5.65 -2.68
N THR A 143 -1.83 6.93 -2.74
CA THR A 143 -0.51 7.42 -3.12
C THR A 143 0.03 8.43 -2.12
N TRP A 144 1.35 8.62 -2.08
CA TRP A 144 2.00 9.60 -1.21
C TRP A 144 2.77 10.63 -2.05
N SER A 145 2.34 11.89 -2.00
CA SER A 145 3.17 13.02 -2.43
C SER A 145 4.23 13.25 -1.37
N CYS A 146 5.46 12.80 -1.64
CA CYS A 146 6.53 12.92 -0.66
C CYS A 146 6.83 14.40 -0.34
N GLN A 147 7.00 15.24 -1.36
CA GLN A 147 7.42 16.64 -1.18
C GLN A 147 6.45 17.46 -0.33
N ASP A 148 5.15 17.28 -0.53
CA ASP A 148 4.12 18.02 0.21
C ASP A 148 3.63 17.24 1.46
N ASP A 149 4.12 16.02 1.65
CA ASP A 149 3.74 15.07 2.69
C ASP A 149 2.22 14.75 2.77
N PHE A 150 1.57 14.64 1.62
CA PHE A 150 0.14 14.31 1.52
C PHE A 150 -0.11 12.90 0.99
N LEU A 151 -1.05 12.21 1.63
CA LEU A 151 -1.75 11.08 1.07
C LEU A 151 -2.80 11.56 0.06
N MET A 152 -2.79 10.96 -1.13
CA MET A 152 -3.65 11.29 -2.24
C MET A 152 -4.21 10.02 -2.87
N TYR A 153 -5.14 10.19 -3.82
CA TYR A 153 -5.71 9.10 -4.59
C TYR A 153 -5.57 9.38 -6.08
N HIS A 154 -5.33 8.32 -6.85
CA HIS A 154 -5.38 8.38 -8.30
C HIS A 154 -6.52 7.52 -8.83
N ILE A 155 -7.51 8.20 -9.42
CA ILE A 155 -8.72 7.61 -9.97
C ILE A 155 -8.84 7.95 -11.45
N GLU A 156 -8.64 6.94 -12.29
CA GLU A 156 -8.91 7.03 -13.72
C GLU A 156 -10.40 7.27 -13.98
N GLU A 157 -10.70 8.06 -15.02
CA GLU A 157 -12.08 8.20 -15.49
C GLU A 157 -12.67 6.84 -15.87
N ILE A 158 -13.85 6.56 -15.32
CA ILE A 158 -14.59 5.34 -15.65
C ILE A 158 -15.43 5.66 -16.88
N PRO A 159 -15.13 5.05 -18.05
CA PRO A 159 -15.86 5.37 -19.27
C PRO A 159 -17.33 5.01 -19.11
N PHE A 160 -18.19 5.92 -19.58
CA PHE A 160 -19.63 5.70 -19.59
C PHE A 160 -19.94 4.41 -20.37
N LYS A 161 -20.73 3.53 -19.75
CA LYS A 161 -21.33 2.38 -20.43
C LYS A 161 -22.83 2.56 -20.48
N SER A 162 -23.40 2.39 -21.67
CA SER A 162 -24.85 2.40 -21.86
C SER A 162 -25.55 1.29 -21.07
N ASN A 163 -24.86 0.14 -20.87
CA ASN A 163 -25.39 -1.04 -20.22
C ASN A 163 -24.50 -1.48 -19.05
N TYR A 164 -24.67 -0.85 -17.88
CA TYR A 164 -24.08 -1.39 -16.66
C TYR A 164 -24.76 -2.72 -16.29
N THR A 165 -23.99 -3.63 -15.73
CA THR A 165 -24.45 -4.89 -15.13
C THR A 165 -23.97 -4.98 -13.68
N LYS A 166 -24.59 -5.85 -12.87
CA LYS A 166 -24.12 -6.12 -11.51
C LYS A 166 -22.63 -6.53 -11.46
N ARG A 167 -22.16 -7.29 -12.44
CA ARG A 167 -20.73 -7.64 -12.58
C ARG A 167 -19.85 -6.41 -12.79
N SER A 168 -20.28 -5.47 -13.64
CA SER A 168 -19.51 -4.26 -13.91
C SER A 168 -19.41 -3.34 -12.69
N VAL A 169 -20.50 -3.24 -11.90
CA VAL A 169 -20.55 -2.49 -10.64
C VAL A 169 -19.55 -3.06 -9.64
N LEU A 170 -19.59 -4.38 -9.43
CA LEU A 170 -18.66 -5.05 -8.54
C LEU A 170 -17.21 -4.92 -9.00
N SER A 171 -16.97 -4.96 -10.32
CA SER A 171 -15.62 -4.77 -10.87
C SER A 171 -15.06 -3.37 -10.57
N VAL A 172 -15.88 -2.32 -10.60
CA VAL A 172 -15.46 -0.97 -10.21
C VAL A 172 -15.25 -0.89 -8.70
N LEU A 173 -16.20 -1.40 -7.90
CA LEU A 173 -16.09 -1.42 -6.44
C LEU A 173 -14.82 -2.14 -5.96
N SER A 174 -14.46 -3.25 -6.60
CA SER A 174 -13.27 -4.04 -6.25
C SER A 174 -11.96 -3.33 -6.59
N LYS A 175 -11.98 -2.29 -7.43
CA LYS A 175 -10.81 -1.48 -7.73
C LYS A 175 -10.59 -0.36 -6.71
N LEU A 176 -11.58 0.00 -5.91
CA LEU A 176 -11.46 1.01 -4.86
C LEU A 176 -10.66 0.43 -3.69
N PHE A 177 -9.34 0.64 -3.69
CA PHE A 177 -8.45 0.18 -2.63
C PHE A 177 -8.16 1.31 -1.66
N ASP A 178 -8.71 1.18 -0.46
CA ASP A 178 -8.60 2.15 0.63
C ASP A 178 -8.27 1.42 1.93
N PRO A 179 -6.98 1.10 2.16
CA PRO A 179 -6.56 0.32 3.33
C PRO A 179 -6.72 1.10 4.64
N LEU A 180 -6.72 2.44 4.58
CA LEU A 180 -6.84 3.32 5.75
C LEU A 180 -8.31 3.70 6.06
N GLY A 181 -9.24 3.43 5.15
CA GLY A 181 -10.65 3.76 5.32
C GLY A 181 -10.97 5.25 5.10
N LEU A 182 -10.07 6.02 4.49
CA LEU A 182 -10.21 7.47 4.28
C LEU A 182 -11.29 7.82 3.25
N LEU A 183 -11.55 6.91 2.31
CA LEU A 183 -12.61 6.99 1.31
C LEU A 183 -13.87 6.23 1.72
N SER A 184 -13.95 5.72 2.95
CA SER A 184 -15.11 4.98 3.47
C SER A 184 -16.45 5.69 3.21
N PRO A 185 -16.59 7.02 3.37
CA PRO A 185 -17.84 7.73 3.07
C PRO A 185 -18.29 7.61 1.60
N CYS A 186 -17.35 7.44 0.66
CA CYS A 186 -17.64 7.26 -0.75
C CYS A 186 -17.85 5.78 -1.08
N ILE A 187 -17.00 4.90 -0.56
CA ILE A 187 -17.06 3.45 -0.82
C ILE A 187 -18.36 2.84 -0.27
N VAL A 188 -18.86 3.33 0.88
CA VAL A 188 -20.11 2.83 1.46
C VAL A 188 -21.31 3.04 0.54
N LEU A 189 -21.34 4.14 -0.24
CA LEU A 189 -22.41 4.40 -1.21
C LEU A 189 -22.44 3.32 -2.30
N ALA A 190 -21.27 2.94 -2.82
CA ALA A 190 -21.16 1.86 -3.80
C ALA A 190 -21.51 0.49 -3.20
N LYS A 191 -21.14 0.23 -1.94
CA LYS A 191 -21.52 -1.01 -1.24
C LYS A 191 -23.04 -1.10 -1.02
N ILE A 192 -23.69 0.00 -0.62
CA ILE A 192 -25.15 0.06 -0.49
C ILE A 192 -25.82 -0.14 -1.86
N PHE A 193 -25.30 0.48 -2.91
CA PHE A 193 -25.80 0.28 -4.27
C PHE A 193 -25.72 -1.20 -4.67
N MET A 194 -24.56 -1.84 -4.45
CA MET A 194 -24.38 -3.27 -4.71
C MET A 194 -25.37 -4.12 -3.90
N GLN A 195 -25.55 -3.84 -2.60
CA GLN A 195 -26.54 -4.51 -1.75
C GLN A 195 -27.96 -4.39 -2.32
N ARG A 196 -28.35 -3.22 -2.83
CA ARG A 196 -29.67 -3.01 -3.44
C ARG A 196 -29.87 -3.87 -4.69
N LEU A 197 -28.84 -4.04 -5.53
CA LEU A 197 -28.90 -4.96 -6.68
C LEU A 197 -29.13 -6.41 -6.24
N TRP A 198 -28.54 -6.82 -5.13
CA TRP A 198 -28.75 -8.15 -4.56
C TRP A 198 -30.19 -8.33 -4.04
N LEU A 199 -30.72 -7.35 -3.32
CA LEU A 199 -32.10 -7.39 -2.81
C LEU A 199 -33.13 -7.44 -3.93
N GLN A 200 -32.87 -6.75 -5.05
CA GLN A 200 -33.69 -6.80 -6.26
C GLN A 200 -33.48 -8.05 -7.10
N LYS A 201 -32.58 -8.95 -6.70
CA LYS A 201 -32.25 -10.22 -7.40
C LYS A 201 -31.80 -10.03 -8.85
N VAL A 202 -31.14 -8.92 -9.16
CA VAL A 202 -30.57 -8.65 -10.49
C VAL A 202 -29.49 -9.70 -10.81
N SER A 203 -29.54 -10.29 -12.00
CA SER A 203 -28.55 -11.29 -12.44
C SER A 203 -27.19 -10.64 -12.74
N TRP A 204 -26.12 -11.44 -12.82
CA TRP A 204 -24.74 -10.90 -12.96
C TRP A 204 -24.52 -10.06 -14.21
N ASP A 205 -25.03 -10.54 -15.34
CA ASP A 205 -24.81 -9.98 -16.67
C ASP A 205 -26.08 -9.34 -17.25
N GLU A 206 -27.13 -9.22 -16.43
CA GLU A 206 -28.35 -8.52 -16.77
C GLU A 206 -28.12 -7.01 -16.76
N PRO A 207 -28.59 -6.27 -17.80
CA PRO A 207 -28.53 -4.82 -17.81
C PRO A 207 -29.33 -4.21 -16.66
N LEU A 208 -28.75 -3.21 -16.00
CA LEU A 208 -29.46 -2.43 -14.99
C LEU A 208 -30.61 -1.64 -15.62
N THR A 209 -31.68 -1.42 -14.86
CA THR A 209 -32.77 -0.52 -15.26
C THR A 209 -32.22 0.90 -15.48
N LEU A 210 -32.90 1.70 -16.31
CA LEU A 210 -32.45 3.07 -16.62
C LEU A 210 -32.21 3.91 -15.37
N SER A 211 -33.07 3.78 -14.35
CA SER A 211 -32.92 4.49 -13.08
C SER A 211 -31.64 4.11 -12.34
N LEU A 212 -31.37 2.80 -12.20
CA LEU A 212 -30.15 2.31 -11.54
C LEU A 212 -28.89 2.65 -12.34
N SER A 213 -28.97 2.57 -13.67
CA SER A 213 -27.87 2.92 -14.58
C SER A 213 -27.50 4.39 -14.45
N ASN A 214 -28.48 5.29 -14.39
CA ASN A 214 -28.26 6.73 -14.21
C ASN A 214 -27.64 7.05 -12.83
N GLU A 215 -28.13 6.41 -11.76
CA GLU A 215 -27.58 6.59 -10.41
C GLU A 215 -26.12 6.12 -10.35
N TRP A 216 -25.82 4.93 -10.88
CA TRP A 216 -24.46 4.39 -10.94
C TRP A 216 -23.55 5.24 -11.83
N SER A 217 -24.06 5.72 -12.96
CA SER A 217 -23.31 6.60 -13.84
C SER A 217 -22.93 7.90 -13.15
N LYS A 218 -23.81 8.45 -12.30
CA LYS A 218 -23.50 9.64 -11.51
C LYS A 218 -22.38 9.35 -10.52
N PHE A 219 -22.46 8.24 -9.78
CA PHE A 219 -21.40 7.81 -8.87
C PHE A 219 -20.04 7.69 -9.59
N CYS A 220 -19.99 7.01 -10.73
CA CYS A 220 -18.77 6.88 -11.53
C CYS A 220 -18.23 8.22 -12.04
N LYS A 221 -19.11 9.18 -12.37
CA LYS A 221 -18.73 10.52 -12.82
C LYS A 221 -18.17 11.39 -11.70
N ASP A 222 -18.69 11.22 -10.48
CA ASP A 222 -18.26 12.00 -9.31
C ASP A 222 -16.97 11.43 -8.68
N LEU A 223 -16.66 10.15 -8.93
CA LEU A 223 -15.53 9.46 -8.34
C LEU A 223 -14.15 10.11 -8.62
N PRO A 224 -13.84 10.61 -9.83
CA PRO A 224 -12.58 11.30 -10.10
C PRO A 224 -12.38 12.60 -9.29
N ASN A 225 -13.43 13.18 -8.70
CA ASN A 225 -13.27 14.33 -7.80
C ASN A 225 -12.45 13.99 -6.55
N LEU A 226 -12.31 12.71 -6.20
CA LEU A 226 -11.44 12.28 -5.11
C LEU A 226 -9.95 12.48 -5.41
N ASN A 227 -9.58 12.74 -6.67
CA ASN A 227 -8.19 13.06 -7.04
C ASN A 227 -7.72 14.40 -6.48
N SER A 228 -8.64 15.31 -6.10
CA SER A 228 -8.28 16.57 -5.44
C SER A 228 -8.23 16.45 -3.91
N LEU A 229 -8.52 15.27 -3.35
CA LEU A 229 -8.44 15.03 -1.92
C LEU A 229 -6.97 14.91 -1.51
N GLN A 230 -6.53 15.82 -0.63
CA GLN A 230 -5.22 15.81 -0.03
C GLN A 230 -5.39 15.62 1.47
N ILE A 231 -4.73 14.60 2.03
CA ILE A 231 -4.81 14.26 3.44
C ILE A 231 -3.40 14.26 4.01
N SER A 232 -3.15 15.01 5.07
CA SER A 232 -1.83 15.03 5.72
C SER A 232 -1.43 13.61 6.12
N ARG A 233 -0.26 13.14 5.67
CA ARG A 233 0.29 11.86 6.12
C ARG A 233 0.72 11.96 7.58
N HIS A 234 1.34 13.07 7.96
CA HIS A 234 1.70 13.32 9.35
C HIS A 234 0.47 13.75 10.15
N VAL A 235 0.14 12.97 11.18
CA VAL A 235 -1.07 13.17 12.01
C VAL A 235 -0.80 14.02 13.26
N LEU A 236 0.47 14.15 13.67
CA LEU A 236 0.84 14.88 14.88
C LEU A 236 1.28 16.31 14.56
N ALA A 237 1.16 17.20 15.54
CA ALA A 237 1.85 18.49 15.52
C ALA A 237 3.33 18.27 15.87
N ASP A 238 4.18 19.24 15.54
CA ASP A 238 5.58 19.20 15.94
C ASP A 238 5.71 19.31 17.47
N PHE A 239 6.43 18.35 18.08
CA PHE A 239 6.70 18.30 19.52
C PHE A 239 5.43 18.44 20.40
N PRO A 240 4.46 17.53 20.26
CA PRO A 240 3.21 17.63 21.01
C PRO A 240 3.47 17.38 22.49
N SER A 241 2.89 18.22 23.34
CA SER A 241 2.95 18.08 24.80
C SER A 241 1.86 17.15 25.35
N SER A 242 0.74 17.06 24.64
CA SER A 242 -0.33 16.10 24.93
C SER A 242 -1.02 15.65 23.65
N LEU A 243 -1.57 14.42 23.71
CA LEU A 243 -2.29 13.77 22.63
C LEU A 243 -3.66 13.32 23.15
N GLU A 244 -4.70 13.60 22.37
CA GLU A 244 -6.06 13.12 22.62
C GLU A 244 -6.54 12.37 21.37
N ILE A 245 -7.21 11.22 21.57
CA ILE A 245 -7.89 10.48 20.50
C ILE A 245 -9.39 10.71 20.64
N HIS A 246 -10.01 11.28 19.62
CA HIS A 246 -11.44 11.55 19.58
C HIS A 246 -12.12 10.60 18.60
N GLY A 247 -13.05 9.79 19.09
CA GLY A 247 -13.83 8.88 18.29
C GLY A 247 -15.26 9.36 18.12
N PHE A 248 -15.73 9.39 16.88
CA PHE A 248 -17.12 9.66 16.55
C PHE A 248 -17.72 8.44 15.86
N SER A 249 -18.99 8.17 16.14
CA SER A 249 -19.73 7.11 15.46
C SER A 249 -21.15 7.54 15.23
N ASP A 250 -21.70 7.18 14.08
CA ASP A 250 -23.10 7.36 13.76
C ASP A 250 -23.64 6.13 13.02
N ALA A 251 -24.94 5.90 13.14
CA ALA A 251 -25.60 4.76 12.53
C ALA A 251 -26.94 5.18 11.91
N SER A 252 -27.19 4.65 10.73
CA SER A 252 -28.47 4.73 10.04
C SER A 252 -28.98 3.33 9.71
N GLU A 253 -30.22 3.23 9.25
CA GLU A 253 -30.77 1.96 8.74
C GLU A 253 -29.97 1.37 7.57
N ARG A 254 -29.16 2.19 6.88
CA ARG A 254 -28.42 1.79 5.67
C ARG A 254 -26.96 1.43 5.92
N ALA A 255 -26.32 2.08 6.90
CA ALA A 255 -24.92 1.89 7.22
C ALA A 255 -24.58 2.48 8.60
N TYR A 256 -23.53 1.94 9.20
CA TYR A 256 -22.85 2.46 10.38
C TYR A 256 -21.46 2.96 9.96
N GLY A 257 -21.03 4.06 10.58
CA GLY A 257 -19.73 4.66 10.34
C GLY A 257 -19.09 5.07 11.66
N ALA A 258 -17.76 5.02 11.67
CA ALA A 258 -16.97 5.59 12.74
C ALA A 258 -15.75 6.27 12.14
N CYS A 259 -15.28 7.34 12.78
CA CYS A 259 -14.03 8.00 12.47
C CYS A 259 -13.27 8.28 13.76
N LEU A 260 -11.95 8.25 13.66
CA LEU A 260 -11.03 8.67 14.70
C LEU A 260 -10.36 9.95 14.22
N TYR A 261 -9.99 10.79 15.19
CA TYR A 261 -9.16 11.96 14.99
C TYR A 261 -8.13 12.02 16.11
N ILE A 262 -6.90 12.40 15.79
CA ILE A 262 -5.87 12.71 16.76
C ILE A 262 -5.77 14.23 16.91
N LYS A 263 -5.93 14.69 18.15
CA LYS A 263 -5.68 16.08 18.54
C LYS A 263 -4.34 16.16 19.26
N SER A 264 -3.43 16.90 18.67
CA SER A 264 -2.11 17.20 19.23
C SER A 264 -2.10 18.61 19.80
N ILE A 265 -1.61 18.78 21.03
CA ILE A 265 -1.54 20.09 21.70
C ILE A 265 -0.09 20.40 22.05
N ASP A 266 0.40 21.55 21.59
CA ASP A 266 1.75 22.01 21.91
C ASP A 266 1.84 22.60 23.33
N SER A 267 3.06 22.91 23.77
CA SER A 267 3.31 23.50 25.10
C SER A 267 2.69 24.89 25.32
N LYS A 268 2.25 25.55 24.24
CA LYS A 268 1.60 26.87 24.26
C LYS A 268 0.07 26.76 24.21
N GLY A 269 -0.48 25.54 24.11
CA GLY A 269 -1.91 25.28 24.02
C GLY A 269 -2.48 25.37 22.59
N PHE A 270 -1.66 25.51 21.56
CA PHE A 270 -2.10 25.42 20.17
C PHE A 270 -2.43 23.97 19.83
N SER A 271 -3.60 23.73 19.23
CA SER A 271 -4.06 22.39 18.90
C SER A 271 -4.17 22.19 17.39
N VAL A 272 -3.61 21.08 16.90
CA VAL A 272 -3.83 20.56 15.54
C VAL A 272 -4.68 19.31 15.65
N ILE A 273 -5.68 19.18 14.78
CA ILE A 273 -6.55 18.00 14.69
C ILE A 273 -6.40 17.42 13.29
N ASN A 274 -5.83 16.22 13.21
CA ASN A 274 -5.71 15.45 11.98
C ASN A 274 -6.37 14.07 12.19
N LEU A 275 -6.31 13.21 11.17
CA LEU A 275 -6.76 11.81 11.21
C LEU A 275 -6.47 11.09 12.53
#